data_AF-A0A969H495-F1
#
_entry.id   AF-A0A969H495-F1
#
_cell.length_a   1.000
_cell.length_b   1.000
_cell.length_c   1.000
_cell.angle_alpha   90.00
_cell.angle_beta   90.00
_cell.angle_gamma   90.00
#
_symmetry.space_group_name_H-M   'P 1'
#
loop_
_entity.id
_entity.type
_entity.pdbx_description
1 polymer ?
#
loop_
_entity_poly.entity_id
_entity_poly.type
_entity_poly.pdbx_seq_one_letter_code
_entity_poly.pdbx_strand_id
1 'polypeptide(L)'
;MIWSGERLIGAVIVGVGLPQLSLERDLLKTYFTENDHNGFAYAYQYPGLNRVMQAAGRVIRTEQDRGVILLIDERLTQSRYTSLFPGEWRHFQVVRQQAGLEAKLRLFWQSHI
;
A
#
# COMPACT_ATOMS: atom_id res chain seq x y z
N MET A 1 31.76 -14.98 14.65
CA MET A 1 31.49 -13.65 15.23
C MET A 1 29.99 -13.42 15.08
N ILE A 2 29.30 -13.27 16.19
CA ILE A 2 27.83 -13.32 16.29
C ILE A 2 27.33 -11.89 16.02
N TRP A 3 26.58 -11.67 14.93
CA TRP A 3 25.94 -10.39 14.67
C TRP A 3 24.69 -10.30 15.54
N SER A 4 24.81 -9.66 16.70
CA SER A 4 23.67 -9.38 17.59
C SER A 4 22.88 -8.19 17.04
N GLY A 5 21.65 -8.44 16.59
CA GLY A 5 20.61 -7.40 16.44
C GLY A 5 20.09 -7.15 15.03
N GLU A 6 19.55 -8.17 14.35
CA GLU A 6 18.74 -7.96 13.15
C GLU A 6 17.43 -7.23 13.52
N ARG A 7 17.46 -5.89 13.55
CA ARG A 7 16.24 -5.07 13.39
C ARG A 7 15.59 -5.50 12.09
N LEU A 8 14.32 -5.86 12.11
CA LEU A 8 13.62 -6.35 10.92
C LEU A 8 13.48 -5.19 9.91
N ILE A 9 14.37 -5.14 8.92
CA ILE A 9 14.34 -4.20 7.79
C ILE A 9 13.29 -4.71 6.81
N GLY A 10 12.03 -4.30 7.01
CA GLY A 10 10.92 -4.81 6.21
C GLY A 10 10.63 -3.93 5.00
N ALA A 11 10.60 -4.53 3.81
CA ALA A 11 10.05 -3.91 2.60
C ALA A 11 8.79 -4.68 2.17
N VAL A 12 7.67 -3.99 1.96
CA VAL A 12 6.46 -4.60 1.40
C VAL A 12 6.13 -3.95 0.07
N ILE A 13 6.05 -4.80 -0.95
CA ILE A 13 5.60 -4.43 -2.28
C ILE A 13 4.12 -4.80 -2.36
N VAL A 14 3.25 -3.79 -2.46
CA VAL A 14 1.83 -4.03 -2.74
C VAL A 14 1.50 -3.48 -4.12
N GLY A 15 1.34 -4.38 -5.08
CA GLY A 15 0.64 -4.07 -6.31
C GLY A 15 -0.86 -4.24 -6.07
N VAL A 16 -1.68 -3.28 -6.51
CA VAL A 16 -3.12 -3.50 -6.59
C VAL A 16 -3.38 -4.37 -7.82
N GLY A 17 -3.06 -5.65 -7.72
CA GLY A 17 -3.61 -6.61 -8.67
C GLY A 17 -5.12 -6.40 -8.63
N LEU A 18 -5.71 -5.89 -9.73
CA LEU A 18 -7.17 -5.92 -9.81
C LEU A 18 -7.55 -7.37 -9.55
N PRO A 19 -8.39 -7.65 -8.55
CA PRO A 19 -8.86 -9.01 -8.40
C PRO A 19 -9.50 -9.40 -9.73
N GLN A 20 -9.18 -10.61 -10.21
CA GLN A 20 -9.84 -11.19 -11.39
C GLN A 20 -11.36 -11.03 -11.23
N LEU A 21 -12.05 -10.73 -12.35
CA LEU A 21 -13.51 -10.67 -12.41
C LEU A 21 -14.09 -11.89 -11.70
N SER A 22 -14.87 -11.66 -10.64
CA SER A 22 -15.50 -12.71 -9.86
C SER A 22 -16.97 -12.37 -9.69
N LEU A 23 -17.84 -13.35 -9.93
CA LEU A 23 -19.30 -13.19 -9.90
C LEU A 23 -19.78 -12.49 -8.61
N GLU A 24 -19.18 -12.82 -7.47
CA GLU A 24 -19.46 -12.20 -6.17
C GLU A 24 -19.14 -10.69 -6.13
N ARG A 25 -18.08 -10.25 -6.79
CA ARG A 25 -17.70 -8.83 -6.84
C ARG A 25 -18.59 -8.04 -7.77
N ASP A 26 -19.00 -8.64 -8.89
CA ASP A 26 -19.96 -8.03 -9.79
C ASP A 26 -21.33 -7.92 -9.14
N LEU A 27 -21.78 -8.94 -8.40
CA LEU A 27 -22.98 -8.87 -7.56
C LEU A 27 -22.89 -7.76 -6.51
N LEU A 28 -21.77 -7.67 -5.79
CA LEU A 28 -21.56 -6.64 -4.78
C LEU A 28 -21.53 -5.23 -5.41
N LYS A 29 -20.86 -5.08 -6.56
CA LYS A 29 -20.83 -3.84 -7.32
C LYS A 29 -22.23 -3.44 -7.75
N THR A 30 -23.00 -4.35 -8.34
CA THR A 30 -24.37 -4.10 -8.79
C THR A 30 -25.26 -3.71 -7.62
N TYR A 31 -25.24 -4.47 -6.53
CA TYR A 31 -26.01 -4.19 -5.33
C TYR A 31 -25.76 -2.79 -4.76
N PHE A 32 -24.49 -2.38 -4.62
CA PHE A 32 -24.19 -1.04 -4.11
C PHE A 32 -24.44 0.07 -5.14
N THR A 33 -24.31 -0.23 -6.44
CA THR A 33 -24.65 0.73 -7.51
C THR A 33 -26.15 1.00 -7.57
N GLU A 34 -26.98 -0.03 -7.38
CA GLU A 34 -28.45 0.07 -7.34
C GLU A 34 -28.96 0.80 -6.09
N ASN A 35 -28.19 0.81 -5.00
CA ASN A 35 -28.48 1.53 -3.76
C ASN A 35 -27.85 2.93 -3.70
N ASP A 36 -27.54 3.55 -4.85
CA ASP A 36 -26.97 4.90 -4.97
C ASP A 36 -25.61 5.09 -4.27
N HIS A 37 -24.90 3.99 -4.00
CA HIS A 37 -23.55 3.99 -3.47
C HIS A 37 -22.52 3.77 -4.59
N ASN A 38 -21.27 4.15 -4.34
CA ASN A 38 -20.19 3.88 -5.28
C ASN A 38 -19.84 2.38 -5.26
N GLY A 39 -20.57 1.57 -6.02
CA GLY A 39 -20.41 0.11 -6.02
C GLY A 39 -19.03 -0.36 -6.45
N PHE A 40 -18.32 0.43 -7.27
CA PHE A 40 -16.91 0.16 -7.58
C PHE A 40 -16.00 0.32 -6.35
N ALA A 41 -16.22 1.36 -5.54
CA ALA A 41 -15.43 1.58 -4.34
C ALA A 41 -15.58 0.43 -3.34
N TYR A 42 -16.81 -0.05 -3.13
CA TYR A 42 -17.11 -1.17 -2.23
C TYR A 42 -16.58 -2.52 -2.73
N ALA A 43 -16.73 -2.82 -4.03
CA ALA A 43 -16.33 -4.12 -4.56
C ALA A 43 -14.81 -4.26 -4.81
N TYR A 44 -14.11 -3.15 -5.08
CA TYR A 44 -12.71 -3.22 -5.52
C TYR A 44 -11.77 -2.31 -4.71
N GLN A 45 -12.16 -1.08 -4.41
CA GLN A 45 -11.26 -0.10 -3.82
C GLN A 45 -10.98 -0.35 -2.34
N TYR A 46 -12.01 -0.42 -1.51
CA TYR A 46 -11.85 -0.67 -0.07
C TYR A 46 -11.24 -2.04 0.23
N PRO A 47 -11.67 -3.15 -0.41
CA PRO A 47 -11.04 -4.45 -0.18
C PRO A 47 -9.56 -4.47 -0.58
N GLY A 48 -9.21 -3.80 -1.70
CA GLY A 48 -7.82 -3.69 -2.16
C GLY A 48 -6.95 -2.93 -1.16
N LEU A 49 -7.43 -1.77 -0.70
CA LEU A 49 -6.69 -0.95 0.26
C LEU A 49 -6.58 -1.62 1.63
N ASN A 50 -7.61 -2.31 2.10
CA ASN A 50 -7.55 -3.07 3.36
C ASN A 50 -6.44 -4.13 3.32
N ARG A 51 -6.25 -4.82 2.19
CA ARG A 51 -5.14 -5.76 2.03
C ARG A 51 -3.78 -5.08 2.04
N VAL A 52 -3.66 -3.91 1.40
CA VAL A 52 -2.44 -3.07 1.46
C VAL A 52 -2.11 -2.69 2.91
N MET A 53 -3.10 -2.23 3.66
CA MET A 53 -2.98 -1.83 5.07
C MET A 53 -2.59 -3.01 5.96
N GLN A 54 -3.21 -4.17 5.77
CA GLN A 54 -2.84 -5.38 6.51
C GLN A 54 -1.41 -5.85 6.21
N ALA A 55 -0.97 -5.75 4.95
CA ALA A 55 0.39 -6.08 4.57
C ALA A 55 1.40 -5.10 5.18
N ALA A 56 1.10 -3.80 5.17
CA ALA A 56 1.90 -2.78 5.83
C ALA A 56 2.02 -2.99 7.34
N GLY A 57 0.92 -3.34 8.02
CA GLY A 57 0.92 -3.66 9.46
C GLY A 57 1.75 -4.90 9.84
N ARG A 58 2.14 -5.74 8.87
CA ARG A 58 3.08 -6.85 9.12
C ARG A 58 4.54 -6.42 9.15
N VAL A 59 4.86 -5.26 8.56
CA VAL A 59 6.22 -4.71 8.41
C VAL A 59 6.66 -3.97 9.66
N ILE A 60 5.76 -3.19 10.25
CA ILE A 60 6.03 -2.33 11.39
C ILE A 60 5.22 -2.89 12.56
N ARG A 61 5.87 -3.61 13.48
CA ARG A 61 5.23 -4.28 14.63
C ARG A 61 5.62 -3.63 15.95
N THR A 62 6.75 -2.94 15.98
CA THR A 62 7.27 -2.22 17.15
C THR A 62 7.59 -0.77 16.78
N GLU A 63 7.66 0.11 17.77
CA GLU A 63 8.04 1.52 17.58
C GLU A 63 9.48 1.68 17.07
N GLN A 64 10.30 0.64 17.21
CA GLN A 64 11.70 0.60 16.79
C GLN A 64 11.87 0.04 15.37
N ASP A 65 10.83 -0.58 14.80
CA ASP A 65 10.88 -1.11 13.45
C ASP A 65 10.97 0.02 12.43
N ARG A 66 11.76 -0.20 11.38
CA ARG A 66 11.92 0.73 10.26
C ARG A 66 11.73 -0.06 8.96
N GLY A 67 10.90 0.47 8.08
CA GLY A 67 10.52 -0.22 6.85
C GLY A 67 10.06 0.73 5.77
N VAL A 68 10.04 0.25 4.53
CA VAL A 68 9.52 0.98 3.38
C VAL A 68 8.36 0.20 2.78
N ILE A 69 7.25 0.91 2.52
CA ILE A 69 6.11 0.36 1.81
C ILE A 69 6.16 0.89 0.38
N LEU A 70 6.30 -0.02 -0.58
CA LEU A 70 6.28 0.30 -2.00
C LEU A 70 4.93 -0.07 -2.59
N LEU A 71 4.22 0.95 -3.06
CA LEU A 71 2.94 0.83 -3.73
C LEU A 71 3.17 0.89 -5.24
N ILE A 72 2.99 -0.24 -5.94
CA ILE A 72 3.26 -0.36 -7.38
C ILE A 72 1.95 -0.39 -8.15
N ASP A 73 1.41 0.79 -8.43
CA ASP A 73 0.30 0.98 -9.37
C ASP A 73 0.08 2.48 -9.64
N GLU A 74 -0.08 2.89 -10.89
CA GLU A 74 -0.38 4.30 -11.21
C GLU A 74 -1.70 4.77 -10.59
N ARG A 75 -2.67 3.87 -10.39
CA ARG A 75 -4.00 4.20 -9.87
C ARG A 75 -3.94 4.64 -8.42
N LEU A 76 -2.96 4.17 -7.65
CA LEU A 76 -2.75 4.59 -6.27
C LEU A 76 -2.35 6.06 -6.14
N THR A 77 -1.93 6.70 -7.24
CA THR A 77 -1.67 8.15 -7.28
C THR A 77 -2.91 9.00 -7.50
N GLN A 78 -4.06 8.38 -7.83
CA GLN A 78 -5.29 9.09 -8.14
C GLN A 78 -6.00 9.50 -6.84
N SER A 79 -6.60 10.71 -6.84
CA SER A 79 -7.21 11.30 -5.64
C SER A 79 -8.18 10.39 -4.91
N ARG A 80 -8.93 9.55 -5.64
CA ARG A 80 -9.90 8.61 -5.04
C ARG A 80 -9.24 7.57 -4.14
N TYR A 81 -7.98 7.20 -4.40
CA TYR A 81 -7.23 6.25 -3.56
C TYR A 81 -6.45 6.97 -2.47
N THR A 82 -5.78 8.07 -2.80
CA THR A 82 -4.97 8.83 -1.83
C THR A 82 -5.82 9.44 -0.72
N SER A 83 -7.09 9.77 -0.98
CA SER A 83 -8.04 10.24 0.04
C SER A 83 -8.39 9.17 1.08
N LEU A 84 -8.16 7.90 0.76
CA LEU A 84 -8.41 6.78 1.66
C LEU A 84 -7.16 6.35 2.43
N PHE A 85 -6.01 6.96 2.14
CA PHE A 85 -4.78 6.63 2.85
C PHE A 85 -4.85 7.13 4.29
N PRO A 86 -4.21 6.40 5.23
CA PRO A 86 -4.04 6.86 6.59
C PRO A 86 -3.35 8.22 6.66
N GLY A 87 -3.58 8.97 7.73
CA GLY A 87 -2.95 10.29 7.93
C GLY A 87 -1.42 10.21 7.92
N GLU A 88 -0.87 9.12 8.44
CA GLU A 88 0.55 8.81 8.53
C GLU A 88 1.20 8.66 7.14
N TRP A 89 0.41 8.31 6.12
CA TRP A 89 0.91 8.07 4.76
C TRP A 89 0.82 9.30 3.85
N ARG A 90 0.32 10.44 4.35
CA ARG A 90 0.13 11.66 3.54
C ARG A 90 1.40 12.19 2.88
N HIS A 91 2.57 11.86 3.42
CA HIS A 91 3.88 12.27 2.89
C HIS A 91 4.49 11.25 1.93
N PHE A 92 3.68 10.38 1.32
CA PHE A 92 4.15 9.42 0.33
C PHE A 92 4.86 10.11 -0.83
N GLN A 93 5.83 9.42 -1.41
CA GLN A 93 6.62 9.94 -2.53
C GLN A 93 6.29 9.15 -3.80
N VAL A 94 5.85 9.84 -4.85
CA VAL A 94 5.65 9.22 -6.16
C VAL A 94 6.99 9.10 -6.86
N VAL A 95 7.34 7.87 -7.27
CA VAL A 95 8.58 7.58 -7.99
C VAL A 95 8.23 6.85 -9.28
N ARG A 96 8.66 7.40 -10.41
CA ARG A 96 8.38 6.85 -11.75
C ARG A 96 9.56 6.14 -12.40
N GLN A 97 10.78 6.41 -11.90
CA GLN A 97 12.02 5.90 -12.47
C GLN A 97 12.73 5.05 -11.42
N GLN A 98 13.29 3.91 -11.85
CA GLN A 98 14.02 2.99 -10.97
C GLN A 98 15.19 3.70 -10.25
N ALA A 99 15.98 4.49 -10.98
CA ALA A 99 17.10 5.25 -10.39
C ALA A 99 16.66 6.18 -9.25
N GLY A 100 15.49 6.81 -9.39
CA GLY A 100 14.91 7.65 -8.33
C GLY A 100 14.46 6.86 -7.11
N LEU A 101 14.00 5.62 -7.30
CA LEU A 101 13.61 4.72 -6.21
C LEU A 101 14.84 4.27 -5.43
N GLU A 102 15.88 3.83 -6.13
CA GLU A 102 17.14 3.40 -5.53
C GLU A 102 17.79 4.51 -4.70
N ALA A 103 17.81 5.74 -5.22
CA ALA A 103 18.33 6.90 -4.50
C ALA A 103 17.56 7.17 -3.21
N LYS A 104 16.22 7.15 -3.26
CA LYS A 104 15.36 7.39 -2.08
C LYS A 104 15.48 6.28 -1.04
N LEU A 105 15.51 5.01 -1.47
CA LEU A 105 15.72 3.88 -0.58
C LEU A 105 17.08 3.98 0.11
N ARG A 106 18.13 4.30 -0.64
CA ARG A 106 19.48 4.48 -0.06
C ARG A 106 19.50 5.59 0.99
N LEU A 107 18.89 6.75 0.71
CA LEU A 107 18.79 7.86 1.65
C LEU A 107 17.99 7.48 2.91
N PHE A 108 16.88 6.77 2.76
CA PHE A 108 16.07 6.30 3.88
C PHE A 108 16.88 5.40 4.81
N TRP A 109 17.59 4.41 4.28
CA TRP A 109 18.39 3.50 5.08
C TRP A 109 19.63 4.17 5.68
N GLN A 110 20.29 5.10 4.98
CA GLN A 110 21.43 5.85 5.53
C GLN A 110 21.07 6.79 6.69
N SER A 111 19.83 7.29 6.72
CA SER A 111 19.36 8.21 7.77
C SER A 111 18.83 7.50 9.02
N HIS A 112 18.66 6.18 8.97
CA HIS A 112 18.02 5.38 10.02
C HIS A 112 18.88 4.19 10.50
N ILE A 113 20.15 4.13 10.06
CA ILE A 113 21.24 3.32 10.64
C ILE A 113 21.95 4.17 11.68
#